data_AF-K9KCC5-F1
#
_entry.id   AF-K9KCC5-F1
#
_cell.length_a   1.000
_cell.length_b   1.000
_cell.length_c   1.000
_cell.angle_alpha   90.00
_cell.angle_beta   90.00
_cell.angle_gamma   90.00
#
_symmetry.space_group_name_H-M   'P 1'
#
loop_
_entity.id
_entity.type
_entity.pdbx_description
1 polymer ?
#
loop_
_entity_poly.entity_id
_entity_poly.type
_entity_poly.pdbx_seq_one_letter_code
_entity_poly.pdbx_strand_id
1 'polypeptide(L)'
;MKIILRNKTSIESWIEEKAKDRIQYYQLDEVFVFPYDMGSRWKNFKQVFTWSGVPEGDGLEWPIREGCHQYSLTIEQLKQKADKRVRSVRYKVIEDYSGACCPLNKGIKTFFTSPCTEEPRIRLRKGEFILATRGLRYWLYGDKILDDSFIEGVSRIRGWFPRNCVEKCPCDTETDQAPEGEKKTR
;
A
#
# COMPACT_ATOMS: atom_id res chain seq x y z
N MET A 1 -18.37 -16.39 15.12
CA MET A 1 -18.54 -15.66 16.40
C MET A 1 -17.37 -14.81 16.88
N LYS A 2 -16.10 -15.25 16.77
CA LYS A 2 -14.95 -14.44 17.25
C LYS A 2 -14.87 -13.03 16.63
N ILE A 3 -15.20 -12.91 15.34
CA ILE A 3 -15.26 -11.64 14.58
C ILE A 3 -16.26 -10.67 15.21
N ILE A 4 -17.49 -11.13 15.50
CA ILE A 4 -18.57 -10.32 16.08
C ILE A 4 -18.20 -9.87 17.50
N LEU A 5 -17.64 -10.76 18.33
CA LEU A 5 -17.30 -10.41 19.72
C LEU A 5 -16.14 -9.40 19.83
N ARG A 6 -15.28 -9.33 18.81
CA ARG A 6 -14.20 -8.34 18.71
C ARG A 6 -14.58 -7.13 17.84
N ASN A 7 -15.77 -7.16 17.24
CA ASN A 7 -16.23 -6.25 16.20
C ASN A 7 -15.16 -5.94 15.14
N LYS A 8 -14.47 -6.99 14.66
CA LYS A 8 -13.26 -6.84 13.83
C LYS A 8 -13.18 -7.96 12.81
N THR A 9 -13.22 -7.58 11.54
CA THR A 9 -13.02 -8.47 10.39
C THR A 9 -11.56 -8.90 10.26
N SER A 10 -11.30 -9.93 9.45
CA SER A 10 -9.93 -10.39 9.17
C SER A 10 -9.08 -9.31 8.49
N ILE A 11 -9.68 -8.51 7.60
CA ILE A 11 -8.99 -7.41 6.91
C ILE A 11 -8.63 -6.30 7.90
N GLU A 12 -9.54 -5.95 8.80
CA GLU A 12 -9.30 -4.96 9.86
C GLU A 12 -8.25 -5.42 10.87
N SER A 13 -8.25 -6.70 11.23
CA SER A 13 -7.21 -7.30 12.07
C SER A 13 -5.84 -7.16 11.42
N TRP A 14 -5.75 -7.43 10.11
CA TRP A 14 -4.52 -7.23 9.35
C TRP A 14 -4.09 -5.75 9.33
N ILE A 15 -5.01 -4.81 9.15
CA ILE A 15 -4.68 -3.37 9.19
C ILE A 15 -4.13 -2.95 10.56
N GLU A 16 -4.75 -3.42 11.64
CA GLU A 16 -4.29 -3.15 13.02
C GLU A 16 -2.90 -3.73 13.27
N GLU A 17 -2.64 -4.96 12.86
CA GLU A 17 -1.31 -5.59 12.98
C GLU A 17 -0.26 -4.79 12.21
N LYS A 18 -0.56 -4.37 10.97
CA LYS A 18 0.34 -3.51 10.18
C LYS A 18 0.59 -2.15 10.83
N ALA A 19 -0.40 -1.60 11.53
CA ALA A 19 -0.25 -0.36 12.28
C ALA A 19 0.71 -0.54 13.46
N LYS A 20 0.54 -1.62 14.23
CA LYS A 20 1.43 -1.98 15.35
C LYS A 20 2.87 -2.20 14.88
N ASP A 21 3.05 -2.96 13.79
CA ASP A 21 4.37 -3.18 13.18
C ASP A 21 5.03 -1.86 12.75
N ARG A 22 4.26 -0.94 12.14
CA ARG A 22 4.76 0.38 11.71
C ARG A 22 5.22 1.22 12.89
N ILE A 23 4.38 1.32 13.92
CA ILE A 23 4.67 2.06 15.15
C ILE A 23 5.93 1.51 15.83
N GLN A 24 6.01 0.19 15.97
CA GLN A 24 7.17 -0.48 16.57
C GLN A 24 8.44 -0.29 15.75
N TYR A 25 8.36 -0.43 14.41
CA TYR A 25 9.50 -0.29 13.51
C TYR A 25 10.13 1.11 13.58
N TYR A 26 9.30 2.16 13.63
CA TYR A 26 9.76 3.54 13.72
C TYR A 26 9.89 4.07 15.15
N GLN A 27 9.63 3.22 16.17
CA GLN A 27 9.65 3.60 17.59
C GLN A 27 8.81 4.84 17.89
N LEU A 28 7.62 4.93 17.28
CA LEU A 28 6.72 6.06 17.47
C LEU A 28 6.06 5.98 18.85
N ASP A 29 5.93 7.12 19.53
CA ASP A 29 5.14 7.24 20.76
C ASP A 29 3.65 7.40 20.46
N GLU A 30 3.12 6.53 19.59
CA GLU A 30 1.71 6.46 19.20
C GLU A 30 1.16 5.08 19.57
N VAL A 31 -0.10 5.01 19.98
CA VAL A 31 -0.82 3.74 20.14
C VAL A 31 -2.02 3.73 19.21
N PHE A 32 -2.05 2.75 18.30
CA PHE A 32 -3.21 2.56 17.44
C PHE A 32 -4.34 1.86 18.21
N VAL A 33 -5.42 2.60 18.48
CA VAL A 33 -6.65 2.07 19.09
C VAL A 33 -7.64 1.73 17.99
N PHE A 34 -8.13 0.48 18.00
CA PHE A 34 -9.09 0.03 17.00
C PHE A 34 -10.48 0.66 17.25
N PRO A 35 -11.06 1.38 16.26
CA PRO A 35 -12.21 2.25 16.50
C PRO A 35 -13.52 1.52 16.79
N TYR A 36 -13.75 0.34 16.21
CA TYR A 36 -15.05 -0.34 16.32
C TYR A 36 -15.14 -1.31 17.49
N ASP A 37 -14.05 -1.55 18.24
CA ASP A 37 -14.11 -2.36 19.44
C ASP A 37 -14.62 -1.51 20.61
N MET A 38 -15.88 -1.70 20.99
CA MET A 38 -16.58 -0.94 22.04
C MET A 38 -16.08 -1.26 23.46
N GLY A 39 -14.97 -1.99 23.59
CA GLY A 39 -14.29 -2.31 24.85
C GLY A 39 -14.93 -3.45 25.65
N SER A 40 -16.12 -3.91 25.26
CA SER A 40 -16.78 -5.07 25.85
C SER A 40 -17.37 -5.97 24.77
N ARG A 41 -17.10 -7.27 24.87
CA ARG A 41 -17.62 -8.29 23.95
C ARG A 41 -19.15 -8.29 23.88
N TRP A 42 -19.82 -7.92 24.97
CA TRP A 42 -21.28 -7.82 25.02
C TRP A 42 -21.81 -6.60 24.25
N LYS A 43 -21.13 -5.45 24.36
CA LYS A 43 -21.46 -4.26 23.56
C LYS A 43 -21.30 -4.54 22.06
N ASN A 44 -20.19 -5.17 21.67
CA ASN A 44 -19.94 -5.59 20.28
C ASN A 44 -21.00 -6.58 19.77
N PHE A 45 -21.45 -7.51 20.61
CA PHE A 45 -22.46 -8.49 20.22
C PHE A 45 -23.83 -7.85 19.96
N LYS A 46 -24.23 -6.88 20.78
CA LYS A 46 -25.51 -6.17 20.66
C LYS A 46 -25.66 -5.35 19.38
N GLN A 47 -24.54 -4.94 18.78
CA GLN A 47 -24.53 -4.21 17.51
C GLN A 47 -25.08 -5.05 16.35
N VAL A 48 -24.92 -6.37 16.41
CA VAL A 48 -25.37 -7.30 15.35
C VAL A 48 -26.66 -8.01 15.75
N PHE A 49 -26.76 -8.45 17.01
CA PHE A 49 -27.91 -9.19 17.51
C PHE A 49 -28.80 -8.30 18.36
N THR A 50 -29.76 -7.66 17.68
CA THR A 50 -30.83 -6.88 18.28
C THR A 50 -32.13 -7.67 18.29
N TRP A 51 -33.05 -7.33 19.19
CA TRP A 51 -34.39 -7.95 19.24
C TRP A 51 -35.25 -7.62 18.02
N SER A 52 -34.97 -6.52 17.31
CA SER A 52 -35.62 -6.14 16.06
C SER A 52 -35.13 -6.95 14.85
N GLY A 53 -34.03 -7.69 14.98
CA GLY A 53 -33.37 -8.37 13.87
C GLY A 53 -32.64 -7.43 12.89
N VAL A 54 -32.56 -6.13 13.21
CA VAL A 54 -31.87 -5.11 12.42
C VAL A 54 -30.62 -4.65 13.18
N PRO A 55 -29.42 -4.75 12.58
CA PRO A 55 -28.18 -4.31 13.24
C PRO A 55 -28.23 -2.82 13.57
N GLU A 56 -27.48 -2.42 14.58
CA GLU A 56 -27.39 -1.04 15.04
C GLU A 56 -26.52 -0.22 14.08
N GLY A 57 -27.08 0.86 13.51
CA GLY A 57 -26.40 1.76 12.57
C GLY A 57 -27.26 2.15 11.37
N ASP A 58 -26.93 3.25 10.71
CA ASP A 58 -27.59 3.75 9.48
C ASP A 58 -26.85 3.32 8.20
N GLY A 59 -25.72 2.61 8.34
CA GLY A 59 -24.86 2.14 7.26
C GLY A 59 -23.87 3.19 6.73
N LEU A 60 -23.93 4.43 7.22
CA LEU A 60 -23.00 5.52 6.90
C LEU A 60 -22.07 5.79 8.07
N GLU A 61 -22.65 5.94 9.25
CA GLU A 61 -21.96 6.14 10.51
C GLU A 61 -22.02 4.86 11.36
N TRP A 62 -20.88 4.55 11.97
CA TRP A 62 -20.70 3.33 12.75
C TRP A 62 -20.37 3.76 14.18
N PRO A 63 -20.94 3.10 15.20
CA PRO A 63 -20.56 3.38 16.57
C PRO A 63 -19.05 3.16 16.76
N ILE A 64 -18.38 4.19 17.27
CA ILE A 64 -16.95 4.18 17.54
C ILE A 64 -16.68 4.25 19.04
N ARG A 65 -15.54 3.70 19.44
CA ARG A 65 -14.99 3.85 20.78
C ARG A 65 -14.67 5.31 21.08
N GLU A 66 -14.87 5.71 22.33
CA GLU A 66 -14.49 7.03 22.83
C GLU A 66 -13.02 7.35 22.53
N GLY A 67 -12.77 8.55 22.00
CA GLY A 67 -11.44 9.01 21.60
C GLY A 67 -11.00 8.57 20.19
N CYS A 68 -11.83 7.80 19.46
CA CYS A 68 -11.58 7.49 18.05
C CYS A 68 -12.36 8.45 17.12
N HIS A 69 -11.97 8.46 15.84
CA HIS A 69 -12.68 9.15 14.77
C HIS A 69 -13.35 8.12 13.87
N GLN A 70 -14.45 8.50 13.21
CA GLN A 70 -15.12 7.70 12.17
C GLN A 70 -14.19 7.26 11.03
N TYR A 71 -13.05 7.92 10.87
CA TYR A 71 -12.08 7.68 9.79
C TYR A 71 -10.73 7.20 10.33
N SER A 72 -10.63 6.77 11.60
CA SER A 72 -9.37 6.32 12.19
C SER A 72 -8.69 5.21 11.37
N LEU A 73 -9.46 4.24 10.84
CA LEU A 73 -8.91 3.21 9.94
C LEU A 73 -8.45 3.79 8.59
N THR A 74 -9.20 4.72 8.03
CA THR A 74 -8.85 5.38 6.76
C THR A 74 -7.55 6.17 6.90
N ILE A 75 -7.41 6.93 7.98
CA ILE A 75 -6.20 7.70 8.31
C ILE A 75 -5.00 6.76 8.45
N GLU A 76 -5.14 5.64 9.17
CA GLU A 76 -4.06 4.67 9.30
C GLU A 76 -3.70 4.01 7.96
N GLN A 77 -4.69 3.65 7.13
CA GLN A 77 -4.42 3.15 5.78
C GLN A 77 -3.68 4.17 4.90
N LEU A 78 -3.94 5.47 5.06
CA LEU A 78 -3.19 6.51 4.37
C LEU A 78 -1.73 6.55 4.84
N LYS A 79 -1.48 6.47 6.16
CA LYS A 79 -0.12 6.34 6.72
C LYS A 79 0.61 5.12 6.14
N GLN A 80 -0.06 3.96 6.10
CA GLN A 80 0.50 2.73 5.51
C GLN A 80 0.77 2.86 4.00
N LYS A 81 -0.12 3.52 3.25
CA LYS A 81 0.10 3.80 1.82
C LYS A 81 1.27 4.74 1.60
N ALA A 82 1.46 5.75 2.44
CA ALA A 82 2.59 6.67 2.37
C ALA A 82 3.91 5.93 2.66
N ASP A 83 3.97 5.16 3.74
CA ASP A 83 5.13 4.33 4.08
C ASP A 83 5.49 3.35 2.95
N LYS A 84 4.49 2.69 2.34
CA LYS A 84 4.71 1.82 1.18
C LYS A 84 5.28 2.56 -0.04
N ARG A 85 4.93 3.84 -0.24
CA ARG A 85 5.48 4.66 -1.34
C ARG A 85 6.95 5.00 -1.07
N VAL A 86 7.30 5.38 0.15
CA VAL A 86 8.69 5.68 0.55
C VAL A 86 9.59 4.45 0.38
N ARG A 87 9.07 3.25 0.66
CA ARG A 87 9.80 1.98 0.49
C ARG A 87 9.91 1.51 -0.97
N SER A 88 9.36 2.26 -1.93
CA SER A 88 9.51 1.91 -3.34
C SER A 88 10.93 2.18 -3.82
N VAL A 89 11.45 1.29 -4.66
CA VAL A 89 12.83 1.39 -5.14
C VAL A 89 12.81 1.81 -6.61
N ARG A 90 13.63 2.80 -6.95
CA ARG A 90 13.79 3.28 -8.33
C ARG A 90 14.68 2.35 -9.13
N TYR A 91 14.19 2.01 -10.33
CA TYR A 91 14.87 1.19 -11.31
C TYR A 91 14.90 1.89 -12.66
N LYS A 92 15.99 1.73 -13.39
CA LYS A 92 16.13 2.16 -14.78
C LYS A 92 15.96 0.96 -15.70
N VAL A 93 15.16 1.13 -16.75
CA VAL A 93 14.97 0.08 -17.77
C VAL A 93 16.20 0.02 -18.67
N ILE A 94 16.85 -1.13 -18.70
CA ILE A 94 18.04 -1.40 -19.54
C ILE A 94 17.68 -2.19 -20.80
N GLU A 95 16.53 -2.86 -20.81
CA GLU A 95 16.07 -3.69 -21.92
C GLU A 95 14.55 -3.58 -22.12
N ASP A 96 14.12 -3.56 -23.38
CA ASP A 96 12.69 -3.47 -23.74
C ASP A 96 11.93 -4.74 -23.35
N TYR A 97 10.70 -4.58 -22.90
CA TYR A 97 9.80 -5.69 -22.59
C TYR A 97 8.39 -5.38 -23.08
N SER A 98 7.79 -6.30 -23.83
CA SER A 98 6.50 -6.11 -24.49
C SER A 98 5.29 -6.14 -23.54
N GLY A 99 5.45 -6.62 -22.30
CA GLY A 99 4.32 -6.95 -21.42
C GLY A 99 3.76 -8.36 -21.64
N ALA A 100 4.44 -9.22 -22.40
CA ALA A 100 3.99 -10.59 -22.63
C ALA A 100 3.98 -11.42 -21.34
N CYS A 101 2.90 -12.14 -21.07
CA CYS A 101 2.79 -12.99 -19.87
C CYS A 101 3.93 -14.02 -19.75
N CYS A 102 4.41 -14.52 -20.89
CA CYS A 102 5.41 -15.57 -20.98
C CYS A 102 6.64 -15.12 -21.80
N PRO A 103 7.61 -14.42 -21.19
CA PRO A 103 8.74 -13.86 -21.92
C PRO A 103 9.84 -14.90 -22.14
N LEU A 104 9.68 -15.75 -23.15
CA LEU A 104 10.69 -16.75 -23.54
C LEU A 104 12.06 -16.11 -23.83
N ASN A 105 12.06 -14.91 -24.40
CA ASN A 105 13.27 -14.14 -24.70
C ASN A 105 13.97 -13.53 -23.47
N LYS A 106 13.35 -13.56 -22.28
CA LYS A 106 13.94 -13.04 -21.03
C LYS A 106 14.45 -14.12 -20.10
N GLY A 107 14.68 -15.32 -20.65
CA GLY A 107 15.29 -16.45 -19.98
C GLY A 107 14.30 -17.49 -19.49
N ILE A 108 14.73 -18.75 -19.54
CA ILE A 108 13.94 -19.94 -19.21
C ILE A 108 13.41 -19.87 -17.77
N LYS A 109 14.22 -19.38 -16.82
CA LYS A 109 13.82 -19.27 -15.41
C LYS A 109 12.73 -18.21 -15.20
N THR A 110 12.79 -17.09 -15.91
CA THR A 110 11.77 -16.04 -15.88
C THR A 110 10.44 -16.59 -16.40
N PHE A 111 10.49 -17.38 -17.49
CA PHE A 111 9.31 -18.03 -18.07
C PHE A 111 8.62 -18.99 -17.08
N PHE A 112 9.35 -19.95 -16.49
CA PHE A 112 8.76 -20.93 -15.56
C PHE A 112 8.33 -20.34 -14.21
N THR A 113 8.81 -19.14 -13.88
CA THR A 113 8.44 -18.43 -12.64
C THR A 113 7.49 -17.26 -12.91
N SER A 114 6.86 -17.23 -14.09
CA SER A 114 5.88 -16.19 -14.42
C SER A 114 4.78 -16.15 -13.35
N PRO A 115 4.54 -15.00 -12.71
CA PRO A 115 3.50 -14.90 -11.70
C PRO A 115 2.14 -15.19 -12.34
N CYS A 116 1.50 -16.31 -11.98
CA CYS A 116 0.18 -16.71 -12.48
C CYS A 116 -0.97 -15.89 -11.85
N THR A 117 -0.80 -14.58 -11.70
CA THR A 117 -1.71 -13.67 -11.02
C THR A 117 -2.56 -12.90 -12.04
N GLU A 118 -3.82 -12.59 -11.71
CA GLU A 118 -4.70 -11.64 -12.45
C GLU A 118 -4.11 -10.22 -12.57
N GLU A 119 -3.01 -9.96 -11.88
CA GLU A 119 -2.31 -8.68 -11.89
C GLU A 119 -1.65 -8.39 -13.26
N PRO A 120 -1.75 -7.14 -13.77
CA PRO A 120 -1.33 -6.78 -15.13
C PRO A 120 0.18 -6.89 -15.35
N ARG A 121 0.59 -6.98 -16.63
CA ARG A 121 1.97 -6.83 -17.07
C ARG A 121 2.21 -5.43 -17.60
N ILE A 122 3.40 -4.89 -17.35
CA ILE A 122 3.77 -3.55 -17.81
C ILE A 122 4.77 -3.63 -18.96
N ARG A 123 4.50 -2.86 -20.01
CA ARG A 123 5.41 -2.70 -21.15
C ARG A 123 6.54 -1.74 -20.76
N LEU A 124 7.79 -2.14 -21.01
CA LEU A 124 8.97 -1.35 -20.70
C LEU A 124 9.66 -0.90 -21.98
N ARG A 125 10.13 0.35 -22.01
CA ARG A 125 11.07 0.84 -23.00
C ARG A 125 12.38 1.26 -22.33
N LYS A 126 13.50 0.95 -22.98
CA LYS A 126 14.85 1.26 -22.52
C LYS A 126 14.99 2.76 -22.25
N GLY A 127 15.58 3.09 -21.11
CA GLY A 127 15.76 4.47 -20.64
C GLY A 127 14.66 4.98 -19.71
N GLU A 128 13.50 4.30 -19.64
CA GLU A 128 12.42 4.69 -18.72
C GLU A 128 12.75 4.36 -17.26
N PHE A 129 12.03 4.98 -16.33
CA PHE A 129 12.16 4.72 -14.90
C PHE A 129 10.89 4.08 -14.32
N ILE A 130 11.10 3.20 -13.33
CA ILE A 130 10.03 2.46 -12.66
C ILE A 130 10.28 2.48 -11.15
N LEU A 131 9.20 2.62 -10.38
CA LEU A 131 9.19 2.43 -8.93
C LEU A 131 8.68 1.03 -8.60
N ALA A 132 9.58 0.12 -8.20
CA ALA A 132 9.22 -1.22 -7.79
C ALA A 132 8.81 -1.26 -6.31
N THR A 133 7.71 -1.96 -6.01
CA THR A 133 7.18 -2.11 -4.63
C THR A 133 7.14 -3.55 -4.15
N ARG A 134 7.15 -4.54 -5.06
CA ARG A 134 7.25 -5.97 -4.71
C ARG A 134 8.28 -6.64 -5.60
N GLY A 135 8.99 -7.61 -5.04
CA GLY A 135 9.97 -8.39 -5.78
C GLY A 135 9.84 -9.88 -5.49
N LEU A 136 9.85 -10.66 -6.56
CA LEU A 136 10.15 -12.09 -6.57
C LEU A 136 11.57 -12.27 -7.12
N ARG A 137 12.06 -13.51 -7.16
CA ARG A 137 13.42 -13.81 -7.60
C ARG A 137 13.74 -13.27 -9.01
N TYR A 138 12.82 -13.46 -9.96
CA TYR A 138 12.98 -13.09 -11.37
C TYR A 138 12.00 -12.02 -11.86
N TRP A 139 11.08 -11.59 -11.01
CA TRP A 139 10.00 -10.66 -11.37
C TRP A 139 9.89 -9.54 -10.37
N LEU A 140 9.61 -8.34 -10.85
CA LEU A 140 9.34 -7.16 -10.03
C LEU A 140 7.96 -6.61 -10.39
N TYR A 141 7.28 -6.03 -9.41
CA TYR A 141 6.02 -5.34 -9.58
C TYR A 141 6.19 -3.88 -9.22
N GLY A 142 5.73 -2.99 -10.08
CA GLY A 142 5.93 -1.56 -9.89
C GLY A 142 5.08 -0.68 -10.79
N ASP A 143 5.28 0.61 -10.60
CA ASP A 143 4.61 1.70 -11.28
C ASP A 143 5.62 2.41 -12.18
N LYS A 144 5.27 2.66 -13.44
CA LYS A 144 6.11 3.47 -14.33
C LYS A 144 6.07 4.93 -13.92
N ILE A 145 7.24 5.58 -13.88
CA ILE A 145 7.35 7.02 -13.66
C ILE A 145 7.01 7.69 -14.98
N LEU A 146 5.96 8.52 -14.98
CA LEU A 146 5.58 9.35 -16.11
C LEU A 146 6.05 10.78 -15.80
N ASP A 147 6.89 11.34 -16.65
CA ASP A 147 7.33 12.73 -16.51
C ASP A 147 6.12 13.65 -16.75
N ASP A 148 5.75 14.39 -15.71
CA ASP A 148 4.76 15.47 -15.65
C ASP A 148 3.62 15.45 -16.66
N SER A 149 2.60 14.67 -16.30
CA SER A 149 1.25 15.21 -16.26
C SER A 149 0.45 14.40 -15.24
N PHE A 150 0.45 14.87 -13.99
CA PHE A 150 -0.57 14.50 -13.00
C PHE A 150 -1.92 15.06 -13.48
N ILE A 151 -2.40 14.62 -14.65
CA ILE A 151 -3.79 14.77 -15.03
C ILE A 151 -4.53 13.80 -14.12
N GLU A 152 -5.23 14.33 -13.13
CA GLU A 152 -6.19 13.60 -12.32
C GLU A 152 -7.12 12.82 -13.26
N GLY A 153 -6.88 11.51 -13.39
CA GLY A 153 -7.63 10.64 -14.30
C GLY A 153 -6.79 9.70 -15.17
N VAL A 154 -5.49 9.96 -15.37
CA VAL A 154 -4.63 9.00 -16.10
C VAL A 154 -4.33 7.83 -15.18
N SER A 155 -4.80 6.64 -15.57
CA SER A 155 -4.58 5.41 -14.85
C SER A 155 -3.08 5.14 -14.71
N ARG A 156 -2.63 4.98 -13.47
CA ARG A 156 -1.24 4.60 -13.18
C ARG A 156 -0.94 3.30 -13.91
N ILE A 157 0.12 3.29 -14.72
CA ILE A 157 0.54 2.09 -15.41
C ILE A 157 1.33 1.24 -14.42
N ARG A 158 0.69 0.16 -13.96
CA ARG A 158 1.26 -0.78 -12.98
C ARG A 158 1.35 -2.16 -13.59
N GLY A 159 2.32 -2.93 -13.15
CA GLY A 159 2.35 -4.34 -13.47
C GLY A 159 3.64 -5.04 -13.13
N TRP A 160 3.63 -6.33 -13.41
CA TRP A 160 4.82 -7.17 -13.32
C TRP A 160 5.70 -7.02 -14.55
N PHE A 161 7.00 -7.11 -14.32
CA PHE A 161 8.03 -7.14 -15.35
C PHE A 161 9.23 -7.99 -14.92
N PRO A 162 10.00 -8.56 -15.88
CA PRO A 162 11.20 -9.32 -15.57
C PRO A 162 12.28 -8.47 -14.90
N ARG A 163 12.90 -9.02 -13.86
CA ARG A 163 13.96 -8.34 -13.09
C ARG A 163 15.21 -8.05 -13.92
N ASN A 164 15.53 -8.89 -14.91
CA ASN A 164 16.68 -8.70 -15.79
C ASN A 164 16.52 -7.54 -16.79
N CYS A 165 15.31 -7.02 -16.99
CA CYS A 165 15.07 -5.88 -17.88
C CYS A 165 15.40 -4.54 -17.21
N VAL A 166 15.72 -4.55 -15.91
CA VAL A 166 15.95 -3.34 -15.13
C VAL A 166 17.20 -3.42 -14.28
N GLU A 167 17.78 -2.27 -14.01
CA GLU A 167 18.89 -2.09 -13.09
C GLU A 167 18.47 -1.16 -11.96
N LYS A 168 18.87 -1.50 -10.72
CA LYS A 168 18.54 -0.69 -9.54
C LYS A 168 19.32 0.62 -9.65
N CYS A 169 18.64 1.75 -9.56
CA CYS A 169 19.35 3.03 -9.49
C CYS A 169 20.13 3.08 -8.16
N PRO A 170 21.36 3.63 -8.15
CA PRO A 170 22.01 4.00 -6.90
C PRO A 170 21.04 4.85 -6.07
N CYS A 171 21.00 4.64 -4.75
CA CYS A 171 20.24 5.54 -3.90
C CYS A 171 20.97 6.88 -3.89
N ASP A 172 20.57 7.80 -4.77
CA ASP A 172 20.99 9.20 -4.69
C ASP A 172 20.50 9.72 -3.33
N THR A 173 21.43 9.91 -2.42
CA THR A 173 21.17 10.32 -1.03
C THR A 173 20.93 11.85 -0.95
N GLU A 174 20.65 12.50 -2.08
CA GLU A 174 20.87 13.95 -2.26
C GLU A 174 19.62 14.75 -2.69
N THR A 175 18.38 14.28 -2.46
CA THR A 175 17.18 15.08 -2.82
C THR A 175 16.29 15.53 -1.66
N ASP A 176 16.77 15.44 -0.42
CA ASP A 176 16.11 16.01 0.77
C ASP A 176 16.76 17.34 1.23
N GLN A 177 17.36 18.13 0.34
CA GLN A 177 17.58 19.55 0.63
C GLN A 177 16.30 20.32 0.32
N ALA A 178 15.48 20.52 1.36
CA ALA A 178 14.45 21.54 1.38
C ALA A 178 15.05 22.90 0.97
N PRO A 179 14.34 23.74 0.21
CA PRO A 179 14.81 25.10 -0.03
C PRO A 179 14.83 25.86 1.30
N GLU A 180 16.03 26.22 1.77
CA GLU A 180 16.20 27.18 2.86
C GLU A 180 15.54 28.51 2.46
N GLY A 181 14.34 28.74 2.98
CA GLY A 181 13.62 29.99 2.85
C GLY A 181 14.33 31.11 3.60
N GLU A 182 14.86 32.05 2.82
CA GLU A 182 14.96 33.49 3.08
C GLU A 182 15.11 33.94 4.55
N LYS A 183 16.35 34.22 4.95
CA LYS A 183 16.65 35.09 6.09
C LYS A 183 16.10 36.50 5.80
N LYS A 184 15.01 36.87 6.47
CA LYS A 184 14.62 38.28 6.66
C LYS A 184 15.69 38.97 7.49
N THR A 185 16.47 39.84 6.86
CA THR A 185 17.18 40.93 7.53
C THR A 185 16.18 41.95 8.05
N ARG A 186 16.25 42.25 9.34
CA ARG A 186 15.73 43.48 9.92
C ARG A 186 16.78 44.02 10.89
#